data_AF-A0A7C4LRA9-F1
#
_entry.id   AF-A0A7C4LRA9-F1
#
_cell.length_a   1.000
_cell.length_b   1.000
_cell.length_c   1.000
_cell.angle_alpha   90.00
_cell.angle_beta   90.00
_cell.angle_gamma   90.00
#
_symmetry.space_group_name_H-M   'P 1'
#
loop_
_entity.id
_entity.type
_entity.pdbx_description
1 polymer ?
#
loop_
_entity_poly.entity_id
_entity_poly.type
_entity_poly.pdbx_seq_one_letter_code
_entity_poly.pdbx_strand_id
1 'polypeptide(L)'
;MKTLMRLNIPTGVRWLWLAGYLACLDLEAQPFRATHIFKSPTNIALKWQGGMGPFLVETSHNLRDWSDQGDLGADTNRALSAFSSRAFYRLRDLDPNNEVGSFFGLIQTEQGEFGDLMARHRLKSRWSFYLPKGTPATIPANFFRNLIVFYQFHENGRVFTLAGTLPSFATVLTPGNAKQITATWSRGSGAGRRDYTLTMDFPYGVTTNRATPPLLSDPTYALVCVYATNQPLLNWTNPLASTNRDAIGLVQLAPGDEGSLHDHRYTVSQKGVSIDLAFREGNFLRQGNPMFILKTMILHEWTAPSVLSGSPLPNFRTDSYFSRTLKPGHHNFTEVVLIEPALDPALSEASRAALLAANIRFIYAFKDLAIGISPDDIRFIGFDMTTRPP
;
A
#
# COMPACT_ATOMS: atom_id res chain seq x y z
N MET A 1 77.97 39.63 -8.09
CA MET A 1 78.20 38.75 -9.25
C MET A 1 76.99 37.82 -9.37
N LYS A 2 76.45 37.62 -10.59
CA LYS A 2 75.16 36.98 -10.97
C LYS A 2 73.94 37.90 -10.83
N THR A 3 73.77 38.90 -11.72
CA THR A 3 73.18 38.84 -13.09
C THR A 3 71.65 38.82 -13.05
N LEU A 4 71.07 40.01 -13.25
CA LEU A 4 69.72 40.22 -13.78
C LEU A 4 69.71 39.86 -15.27
N MET A 5 68.67 39.18 -15.75
CA MET A 5 68.25 39.27 -17.15
C MET A 5 66.72 39.25 -17.23
N ARG A 6 66.18 40.32 -17.84
CA ARG A 6 64.76 40.50 -18.16
C ARG A 6 64.32 39.53 -19.26
N LEU A 7 63.04 39.15 -19.27
CA LEU A 7 62.31 38.89 -20.52
C LEU A 7 60.86 39.32 -20.40
N ASN A 8 60.36 39.87 -21.51
CA ASN A 8 59.13 40.63 -21.65
C ASN A 8 58.23 39.87 -22.66
N ILE A 9 56.92 39.76 -22.36
CA ILE A 9 55.76 39.59 -23.29
C ILE A 9 55.60 38.17 -23.93
N PRO A 10 54.40 37.65 -24.36
CA PRO A 10 52.99 38.09 -24.30
C PRO A 10 51.96 37.07 -23.72
N THR A 11 50.75 37.60 -23.54
CA THR A 11 49.42 36.96 -23.52
C THR A 11 49.24 35.65 -24.29
N GLY A 12 48.50 34.70 -23.70
CA GLY A 12 47.72 33.73 -24.46
C GLY A 12 47.54 32.36 -23.81
N VAL A 13 46.26 31.97 -23.67
CA VAL A 13 45.73 30.60 -23.55
C VAL A 13 45.67 29.99 -22.14
N ARG A 14 44.40 29.75 -21.75
CA ARG A 14 43.93 29.10 -20.53
C ARG A 14 44.36 27.63 -20.49
N TRP A 15 44.86 27.18 -19.35
CA TRP A 15 44.91 25.76 -19.00
C TRP A 15 44.03 25.51 -17.77
N LEU A 16 43.07 24.60 -17.94
CA LEU A 16 42.26 24.02 -16.88
C LEU A 16 43.18 23.42 -15.82
N TRP A 17 43.08 23.92 -14.59
CA TRP A 17 43.60 23.21 -13.43
C TRP A 17 42.51 22.28 -12.90
N LEU A 18 42.80 20.98 -13.05
CA LEU A 18 42.13 19.87 -12.40
C LEU A 18 42.39 19.98 -10.89
N ALA A 19 41.48 20.62 -10.15
CA ALA A 19 41.45 20.53 -8.69
C ALA A 19 40.46 19.45 -8.29
N GLY A 20 40.96 18.21 -8.25
CA GLY A 20 40.25 17.08 -7.68
C GLY A 20 40.21 17.19 -6.16
N TYR A 21 39.07 16.77 -5.60
CA TYR A 21 38.89 16.30 -4.24
C TYR A 21 39.27 17.25 -3.11
N LEU A 22 38.24 17.97 -2.63
CA LEU A 22 37.83 18.02 -1.21
C LEU A 22 36.57 18.89 -1.14
N ALA A 23 35.50 18.49 -1.84
CA ALA A 23 34.18 18.84 -1.37
C ALA A 23 33.93 17.91 -0.19
N CYS A 24 34.19 18.42 1.02
CA CYS A 24 33.40 18.02 2.16
C CYS A 24 31.95 18.27 1.73
N LEU A 25 31.30 17.23 1.22
CA LEU A 25 29.88 17.23 0.94
C LEU A 25 29.24 17.36 2.31
N ASP A 26 29.04 18.60 2.72
CA ASP A 26 27.98 18.95 3.65
C ASP A 26 26.71 18.33 3.06
N LEU A 27 26.38 17.15 3.56
CA LEU A 27 25.13 16.41 3.39
C LEU A 27 24.02 17.18 4.11
N GLU A 28 23.99 18.50 3.96
CA GLU A 28 22.85 19.31 4.35
C GLU A 28 21.75 19.01 3.33
N ALA A 29 20.66 18.43 3.84
CA ALA A 29 19.45 18.20 3.07
C ALA A 29 19.09 19.49 2.33
N GLN A 30 19.14 19.47 1.00
CA GLN A 30 18.67 20.58 0.18
C GLN A 30 17.24 20.94 0.63
N PRO A 31 16.90 22.23 0.81
CA PRO A 31 15.58 22.62 1.27
C PRO A 31 14.53 22.04 0.32
N PHE A 32 13.69 21.18 0.90
CA PHE A 32 12.67 20.45 0.19
C PHE A 32 11.68 21.41 -0.49
N ARG A 33 11.58 21.34 -1.82
CA ARG A 33 10.79 22.31 -2.60
C ARG A 33 10.04 21.66 -3.76
N ALA A 34 8.73 21.85 -3.79
CA ALA A 34 7.93 21.58 -4.97
C ALA A 34 8.35 22.52 -6.11
N THR A 35 8.69 21.94 -7.27
CA THR A 35 9.18 22.71 -8.43
C THR A 35 8.11 22.87 -9.50
N HIS A 36 7.27 21.85 -9.71
CA HIS A 36 6.24 21.89 -10.75
C HIS A 36 4.98 21.13 -10.32
N ILE A 37 3.82 21.67 -10.73
CA ILE A 37 2.53 20.99 -10.68
C ILE A 37 1.92 21.13 -12.07
N PHE A 38 1.79 20.02 -12.79
CA PHE A 38 1.09 19.97 -14.07
C PHE A 38 -0.27 19.29 -13.87
N LYS A 39 -1.35 19.95 -14.26
CA LYS A 39 -2.70 19.37 -14.23
C LYS A 39 -3.20 19.16 -15.66
N SER A 40 -3.62 17.94 -15.94
CA SER A 40 -4.43 17.56 -17.10
C SER A 40 -5.84 17.17 -16.64
N PRO A 41 -6.81 16.95 -17.54
CA PRO A 41 -8.15 16.51 -17.15
C PRO A 41 -8.16 15.19 -16.37
N THR A 42 -7.20 14.31 -16.62
CA THR A 42 -7.16 12.95 -16.06
C THR A 42 -6.03 12.69 -15.09
N ASN A 43 -4.96 13.50 -15.13
CA ASN A 43 -3.76 13.31 -14.32
C ASN A 43 -3.19 14.62 -13.74
N ILE A 44 -2.56 14.52 -12.58
CA ILE A 44 -1.73 15.56 -11.99
C ILE A 44 -0.31 15.01 -11.83
N ALA A 45 0.67 15.73 -12.35
CA ALA A 45 2.08 15.43 -12.18
C ALA A 45 2.72 16.45 -11.23
N LEU A 46 3.29 15.95 -10.15
CA LEU A 46 4.06 16.70 -9.16
C LEU A 46 5.54 16.43 -9.40
N LYS A 47 6.36 17.49 -9.34
CA LYS A 47 7.83 17.37 -9.31
C LYS A 47 8.38 18.22 -8.17
N TRP A 48 9.44 17.74 -7.53
CA TRP A 48 10.11 18.43 -6.44
C TRP A 48 11.63 18.23 -6.51
N GLN A 49 12.35 18.93 -5.66
CA GLN A 49 13.79 18.81 -5.46
C GLN A 49 14.09 18.85 -3.96
N GLY A 50 15.20 18.24 -3.59
CA GLY A 50 15.62 18.11 -2.19
C GLY A 50 14.83 17.04 -1.43
N GLY A 51 15.11 16.95 -0.13
CA GLY A 51 14.66 15.84 0.74
C GLY A 51 15.48 14.56 0.54
N MET A 52 15.29 13.61 1.46
CA MET A 52 16.00 12.31 1.45
C MET A 52 15.11 11.16 0.96
N GLY A 53 13.81 11.23 1.26
CA GLY A 53 12.86 10.21 0.88
C GLY A 53 13.01 8.92 1.70
N PRO A 54 12.03 8.00 1.64
CA PRO A 54 10.99 7.93 0.63
C PRO A 54 9.93 9.01 0.78
N PHE A 55 9.36 9.41 -0.34
CA PHE A 55 8.34 10.44 -0.41
C PHE A 55 6.95 9.84 -0.48
N LEU A 56 5.99 10.59 0.05
CA LEU A 56 4.57 10.28 -0.03
C LEU A 56 3.78 11.53 -0.41
N VAL A 57 2.84 11.38 -1.34
CA VAL A 57 1.90 12.45 -1.67
C VAL A 57 0.64 12.27 -0.86
N GLU A 58 0.13 13.36 -0.31
CA GLU A 58 -1.19 13.44 0.30
C GLU A 58 -2.09 14.35 -0.50
N THR A 59 -3.37 14.00 -0.50
CA THR A 59 -4.42 14.77 -1.17
C THR A 59 -5.55 15.09 -0.20
N SER A 60 -6.25 16.18 -0.52
CA SER A 60 -7.31 16.69 0.32
C SER A 60 -8.34 17.50 -0.48
N HIS A 61 -9.62 17.36 -0.14
CA HIS A 61 -10.69 18.22 -0.70
C HIS A 61 -10.96 19.47 0.14
N ASN A 62 -10.67 19.41 1.44
CA ASN A 62 -10.78 20.53 2.36
C ASN A 62 -9.56 20.45 3.30
N LEU A 63 -8.79 21.52 3.47
CA LEU A 63 -7.45 21.50 4.09
C LEU A 63 -7.34 20.85 5.50
N ARG A 64 -8.45 20.47 6.12
CA ARG A 64 -8.52 19.75 7.40
C ARG A 64 -8.32 18.24 7.22
N ASP A 65 -8.46 17.76 5.99
CA ASP A 65 -8.72 16.38 5.69
C ASP A 65 -7.75 15.85 4.62
N TRP A 66 -6.63 15.24 5.05
CA TRP A 66 -5.63 14.63 4.17
C TRP A 66 -5.71 13.10 4.08
N SER A 67 -5.40 12.55 2.91
CA SER A 67 -5.26 11.11 2.67
C SER A 67 -4.02 10.82 1.84
N ASP A 68 -3.25 9.82 2.27
CA ASP A 68 -2.05 9.36 1.57
C ASP A 68 -2.40 8.72 0.23
N GLN A 69 -1.51 8.87 -0.76
CA GLN A 69 -1.73 8.43 -2.13
C GLN A 69 -0.60 7.57 -2.68
N GLY A 70 -1.00 6.43 -3.24
CA GLY A 70 -0.14 5.51 -3.97
C GLY A 70 1.00 4.92 -3.14
N ASP A 71 1.92 4.28 -3.85
CA ASP A 71 3.14 3.70 -3.29
C ASP A 71 4.18 4.74 -2.87
N LEU A 72 5.00 4.36 -1.89
CA LEU A 72 6.18 5.10 -1.49
C LEU A 72 7.27 4.99 -2.56
N GLY A 73 8.07 6.03 -2.73
CA GLY A 73 9.17 6.01 -3.69
C GLY A 73 10.26 7.02 -3.38
N ALA A 74 11.47 6.76 -3.88
CA ALA A 74 12.57 7.71 -3.84
C ALA A 74 12.51 8.73 -4.99
N ASP A 75 11.63 8.49 -5.97
CA ASP A 75 11.47 9.36 -7.13
C ASP A 75 11.03 10.76 -6.73
N THR A 76 11.63 11.77 -7.36
CA THR A 76 11.31 13.20 -7.13
C THR A 76 10.18 13.71 -8.01
N ASN A 77 9.39 12.78 -8.56
CA ASN A 77 8.22 13.07 -9.36
C ASN A 77 7.11 12.05 -9.10
N ARG A 78 5.86 12.48 -9.26
CA ARG A 78 4.70 11.62 -9.10
C ARG A 78 3.59 12.00 -10.05
N ALA A 79 3.06 11.03 -10.78
CA ALA A 79 1.77 11.15 -11.46
C ALA A 79 0.66 10.55 -10.59
N LEU A 80 -0.44 11.28 -10.44
CA LEU A 80 -1.64 10.88 -9.73
C LEU A 80 -2.85 11.08 -10.63
N SER A 81 -3.91 10.32 -10.43
CA SER A 81 -5.20 10.61 -11.05
C SER A 81 -5.67 12.02 -10.67
N ALA A 82 -6.06 12.82 -11.66
CA ALA A 82 -6.59 14.15 -11.44
C ALA A 82 -7.97 14.08 -10.80
N PHE A 83 -8.21 15.02 -9.91
CA PHE A 83 -9.50 15.23 -9.29
C PHE A 83 -10.38 16.06 -10.22
N SER A 84 -11.65 15.67 -10.34
CA SER A 84 -12.65 16.44 -11.10
C SER A 84 -12.99 17.79 -10.46
N SER A 85 -12.69 17.98 -9.17
CA SER A 85 -12.91 19.23 -8.42
C SER A 85 -11.60 19.87 -7.92
N ARG A 86 -11.72 20.87 -7.04
CA ARG A 86 -10.58 21.51 -6.36
C ARG A 86 -10.02 20.53 -5.33
N ALA A 87 -8.74 20.20 -5.49
CA ALA A 87 -8.01 19.37 -4.53
C ALA A 87 -6.69 20.06 -4.15
N PHE A 88 -6.26 19.80 -2.93
CA PHE A 88 -4.98 20.21 -2.38
C PHE A 88 -4.03 19.03 -2.39
N TYR A 89 -2.76 19.32 -2.65
CA TYR A 89 -1.68 18.34 -2.67
C TYR A 89 -0.61 18.80 -1.70
N ARG A 90 -0.07 17.89 -0.92
CA ARG A 90 1.17 18.11 -0.18
C ARG A 90 2.04 16.89 -0.28
N LEU A 91 3.33 17.11 -0.11
CA LEU A 91 4.34 16.08 -0.21
C LEU A 91 4.99 15.92 1.16
N ARG A 92 5.19 14.68 1.59
CA ARG A 92 5.88 14.32 2.82
C ARG A 92 7.19 13.66 2.48
N ASP A 93 8.27 14.20 3.05
CA ASP A 93 9.52 13.47 3.20
C ASP A 93 9.40 12.58 4.43
N LEU A 94 9.48 11.27 4.24
CA LEU A 94 9.39 10.31 5.34
C LEU A 94 10.76 9.98 5.96
N ASP A 95 11.84 10.56 5.46
CA ASP A 95 13.19 10.45 6.03
C ASP A 95 13.88 11.81 6.23
N PRO A 96 13.26 12.77 6.93
CA PRO A 96 13.85 14.09 7.10
C PRO A 96 15.22 14.07 7.82
N ASN A 97 15.51 13.00 8.56
CA ASN A 97 16.74 12.84 9.35
C ASN A 97 17.80 11.96 8.66
N ASN A 98 17.53 11.47 7.44
CA ASN A 98 18.47 10.68 6.67
C ASN A 98 18.88 9.36 7.38
N GLU A 99 17.92 8.67 7.99
CA GLU A 99 18.06 7.41 8.73
C GLU A 99 17.69 6.18 7.89
N VAL A 100 16.93 6.38 6.81
CA VAL A 100 16.45 5.29 5.94
C VAL A 100 17.59 4.79 5.05
N GLY A 101 17.85 3.48 5.12
CA GLY A 101 18.80 2.77 4.26
C GLY A 101 18.12 2.18 3.02
N SER A 102 18.63 1.05 2.53
CA SER A 102 18.08 0.41 1.34
C SER A 102 16.69 -0.19 1.59
N PHE A 103 15.86 -0.19 0.55
CA PHE A 103 14.59 -0.90 0.56
C PHE A 103 14.83 -2.40 0.78
N PHE A 104 14.17 -2.96 1.79
CA PHE A 104 14.30 -4.37 2.17
C PHE A 104 13.16 -5.21 1.57
N GLY A 105 11.95 -4.65 1.48
CA GLY A 105 10.83 -5.28 0.80
C GLY A 105 9.47 -4.74 1.23
N LEU A 106 8.43 -5.27 0.59
CA LEU A 106 7.03 -4.95 0.87
C LEU A 106 6.30 -6.23 1.28
N ILE A 107 5.59 -6.21 2.40
CA ILE A 107 4.48 -7.14 2.63
C ILE A 107 3.16 -6.39 2.52
N GLN A 108 2.15 -7.07 2.06
CA GLN A 108 0.81 -6.50 1.91
C GLN A 108 -0.26 -7.54 2.18
N THR A 109 -1.50 -7.09 2.33
CA THR A 109 -2.65 -7.98 2.56
C THR A 109 -2.73 -9.09 1.51
N GLU A 110 -2.75 -10.33 2.00
CA GLU A 110 -2.97 -11.51 1.19
C GLU A 110 -4.41 -11.51 0.65
N GLN A 111 -4.54 -11.32 -0.65
CA GLN A 111 -5.83 -11.34 -1.35
C GLN A 111 -5.96 -12.67 -2.11
N GLY A 112 -6.12 -13.75 -1.34
CA GLY A 112 -6.25 -15.13 -1.82
C GLY A 112 -7.58 -15.80 -1.44
N GLU A 113 -7.62 -17.13 -1.45
CA GLU A 113 -8.85 -17.91 -1.20
C GLU A 113 -9.39 -17.75 0.22
N PHE A 114 -8.53 -17.91 1.23
CA PHE A 114 -8.92 -18.16 2.63
C PHE A 114 -9.08 -16.89 3.47
N GLY A 115 -10.16 -16.82 4.24
CA GLY A 115 -10.49 -15.69 5.11
C GLY A 115 -11.63 -14.80 4.57
N ASP A 116 -12.05 -13.85 5.39
CA ASP A 116 -13.23 -13.03 5.14
C ASP A 116 -12.93 -11.81 4.26
N LEU A 117 -13.75 -11.59 3.23
CA LEU A 117 -13.61 -10.46 2.29
C LEU A 117 -13.61 -9.11 3.01
N MET A 118 -14.54 -8.92 3.95
CA MET A 118 -14.68 -7.67 4.69
C MET A 118 -13.52 -7.45 5.67
N ALA A 119 -12.98 -8.52 6.26
CA ALA A 119 -11.80 -8.44 7.11
C ALA A 119 -10.57 -8.02 6.30
N ARG A 120 -10.35 -8.63 5.13
CA ARG A 120 -9.31 -8.22 4.19
C ARG A 120 -9.45 -6.79 3.76
N HIS A 121 -10.68 -6.35 3.47
CA HIS A 121 -10.92 -4.97 3.07
C HIS A 121 -10.59 -4.02 4.22
N ARG A 122 -11.13 -4.22 5.44
CA ARG A 122 -10.90 -3.32 6.58
C ARG A 122 -9.46 -3.30 7.10
N LEU A 123 -8.76 -4.43 7.06
CA LEU A 123 -7.36 -4.55 7.47
C LEU A 123 -6.38 -4.42 6.31
N LYS A 124 -6.88 -4.01 5.14
CA LYS A 124 -6.06 -3.86 3.94
C LYS A 124 -4.91 -2.92 4.23
N SER A 125 -3.69 -3.40 3.98
CA SER A 125 -2.47 -2.69 4.35
C SER A 125 -1.29 -3.03 3.45
N ARG A 126 -0.35 -2.09 3.40
CA ARG A 126 0.97 -2.19 2.79
C ARG A 126 2.02 -1.79 3.82
N TRP A 127 3.08 -2.58 3.93
CA TRP A 127 4.15 -2.39 4.89
C TRP A 127 5.47 -2.40 4.14
N SER A 128 6.00 -1.21 3.88
CA SER A 128 7.30 -1.05 3.24
C SER A 128 8.39 -1.06 4.31
N PHE A 129 9.31 -2.01 4.20
CA PHE A 129 10.44 -2.18 5.11
C PHE A 129 11.72 -1.67 4.45
N TYR A 130 12.50 -0.94 5.23
CA TYR A 130 13.81 -0.46 4.87
C TYR A 130 14.81 -0.89 5.94
N LEU A 131 16.04 -1.18 5.52
CA LEU A 131 17.14 -1.34 6.45
C LEU A 131 17.45 0.02 7.09
N PRO A 132 17.82 0.08 8.38
CA PRO A 132 18.45 1.27 8.91
C PRO A 132 19.84 1.45 8.28
N LYS A 133 20.38 2.66 8.31
CA LYS A 133 21.79 2.86 7.96
C LYS A 133 22.72 2.11 8.92
N GLY A 134 23.81 1.57 8.38
CA GLY A 134 24.79 0.79 9.12
C GLY A 134 24.62 -0.72 8.89
N THR A 135 25.20 -1.50 9.80
CA THR A 135 25.18 -2.97 9.70
C THR A 135 23.91 -3.52 10.37
N PRO A 136 23.05 -4.27 9.65
CA PRO A 136 21.87 -4.89 10.24
C PRO A 136 22.23 -5.91 11.33
N ALA A 137 21.35 -6.08 12.31
CA ALA A 137 21.55 -7.07 13.37
C ALA A 137 21.44 -8.52 12.84
N THR A 138 22.20 -9.45 13.40
CA THR A 138 22.18 -10.87 12.98
C THR A 138 21.21 -11.74 13.79
N ILE A 139 20.67 -11.21 14.90
CA ILE A 139 19.57 -11.81 15.68
C ILE A 139 18.24 -11.39 15.05
N PRO A 140 17.38 -12.31 14.57
CA PRO A 140 16.15 -11.94 13.86
C PRO A 140 15.22 -11.01 14.63
N ALA A 141 15.05 -11.20 15.93
CA ALA A 141 14.24 -10.31 16.76
C ALA A 141 14.76 -8.86 16.73
N ASN A 142 16.08 -8.67 16.81
CA ASN A 142 16.69 -7.35 16.73
C ASN A 142 16.68 -6.81 15.29
N PHE A 143 16.88 -7.67 14.30
CA PHE A 143 16.82 -7.31 12.89
C PHE A 143 15.45 -6.70 12.55
N PHE A 144 14.36 -7.41 12.81
CA PHE A 144 12.99 -6.95 12.53
C PHE A 144 12.57 -5.75 13.39
N ARG A 145 13.04 -5.65 14.63
CA ARG A 145 12.78 -4.47 15.49
C ARG A 145 13.43 -3.20 14.97
N ASN A 146 14.58 -3.33 14.30
CA ASN A 146 15.37 -2.19 13.82
C ASN A 146 15.03 -1.78 12.38
N LEU A 147 14.22 -2.56 11.65
CA LEU A 147 13.73 -2.14 10.34
C LEU A 147 12.93 -0.85 10.47
N ILE A 148 13.13 0.05 9.52
CA ILE A 148 12.28 1.23 9.35
C ILE A 148 11.07 0.81 8.53
N VAL A 149 9.88 1.06 9.08
CA VAL A 149 8.60 0.58 8.57
C VAL A 149 7.74 1.76 8.21
N PHE A 150 7.21 1.72 6.99
CA PHE A 150 6.11 2.57 6.57
C PHE A 150 4.85 1.72 6.42
N TYR A 151 3.98 1.82 7.42
CA TYR A 151 2.74 1.06 7.49
C TYR A 151 1.58 1.90 6.95
N GLN A 152 1.19 1.61 5.71
CA GLN A 152 0.02 2.20 5.05
C GLN A 152 -1.24 1.35 5.27
N PHE A 153 -2.32 1.98 5.69
CA PHE A 153 -3.63 1.35 5.93
C PHE A 153 -4.74 2.37 5.73
N HIS A 154 -5.99 1.92 5.69
CA HIS A 154 -7.13 2.85 5.67
C HIS A 154 -7.99 2.78 6.93
N GLU A 155 -8.51 3.93 7.33
CA GLU A 155 -9.37 4.10 8.48
C GLU A 155 -10.26 5.33 8.24
N ASN A 156 -11.54 5.26 8.62
CA ASN A 156 -12.48 6.39 8.48
C ASN A 156 -12.52 7.03 7.08
N GLY A 157 -12.45 6.20 6.03
CA GLY A 157 -12.54 6.65 4.64
C GLY A 157 -11.27 7.29 4.08
N ARG A 158 -10.11 7.09 4.73
CA ARG A 158 -8.83 7.73 4.37
C ARG A 158 -7.69 6.75 4.51
N VAL A 159 -6.63 6.98 3.74
CA VAL A 159 -5.37 6.24 3.84
C VAL A 159 -4.39 7.01 4.73
N PHE A 160 -3.72 6.29 5.61
CA PHE A 160 -2.72 6.79 6.54
C PHE A 160 -1.45 5.95 6.50
N THR A 161 -0.32 6.58 6.78
CA THR A 161 1.01 5.98 6.83
C THR A 161 1.65 6.32 8.17
N LEU A 162 1.88 5.28 8.99
CA LEU A 162 2.78 5.37 10.14
C LEU A 162 4.21 5.14 9.68
N ALA A 163 5.15 5.90 10.25
CA ALA A 163 6.56 5.86 9.90
C ALA A 163 7.41 5.66 11.15
N GLY A 164 8.44 4.83 11.05
CA GLY A 164 9.42 4.56 12.11
C GLY A 164 9.67 3.07 12.28
N THR A 165 10.34 2.68 13.36
CA THR A 165 10.54 1.25 13.67
C THR A 165 9.28 0.64 14.26
N LEU A 166 9.14 -0.70 14.26
CA LEU A 166 7.98 -1.34 14.92
C LEU A 166 7.78 -0.89 16.39
N PRO A 167 8.84 -0.76 17.22
CA PRO A 167 8.71 -0.23 18.57
C PRO A 167 8.25 1.23 18.67
N SER A 168 8.29 2.03 17.59
CA SER A 168 7.87 3.44 17.66
C SER A 168 6.35 3.60 17.76
N PHE A 169 5.59 2.59 17.32
CA PHE A 169 4.13 2.62 17.36
C PHE A 169 3.49 1.36 17.93
N ALA A 170 4.27 0.33 18.29
CA ALA A 170 3.78 -0.90 18.88
C ALA A 170 4.65 -1.38 20.05
N THR A 171 4.02 -2.09 20.98
CA THR A 171 4.74 -2.90 21.97
C THR A 171 5.19 -4.18 21.29
N VAL A 172 6.51 -4.37 21.16
CA VAL A 172 7.09 -5.56 20.51
C VAL A 172 7.56 -6.56 21.56
N LEU A 173 6.94 -7.73 21.54
CA LEU A 173 7.26 -8.87 22.39
C LEU A 173 7.87 -9.99 21.55
N THR A 174 8.75 -10.75 22.21
CA THR A 174 9.23 -12.03 21.72
C THR A 174 8.77 -13.05 22.76
N PRO A 175 7.55 -13.61 22.62
CA PRO A 175 6.98 -14.49 23.64
C PRO A 175 7.90 -15.68 23.93
N GLY A 176 7.67 -16.36 25.06
CA GLY A 176 8.46 -17.50 25.56
C GLY A 176 8.52 -18.74 24.67
N ASN A 177 8.18 -18.61 23.39
CA ASN A 177 8.47 -19.54 22.32
C ASN A 177 9.32 -18.79 21.29
N ALA A 178 10.63 -19.02 21.33
CA ALA A 178 11.65 -18.18 20.69
C ALA A 178 11.62 -18.16 19.15
N LYS A 179 10.54 -18.58 18.48
CA LYS A 179 10.34 -18.51 17.02
C LYS A 179 9.36 -17.42 16.58
N GLN A 180 8.84 -16.62 17.52
CA GLN A 180 7.77 -15.68 17.23
C GLN A 180 8.15 -14.25 17.65
N ILE A 181 7.72 -13.27 16.86
CA ILE A 181 7.70 -11.85 17.22
C ILE A 181 6.25 -11.38 17.16
N THR A 182 5.80 -10.67 18.20
CA THR A 182 4.46 -10.10 18.27
C THR A 182 4.57 -8.59 18.47
N ALA A 183 3.86 -7.81 17.66
CA ALA A 183 3.73 -6.37 17.83
C ALA A 183 2.26 -6.01 18.09
N THR A 184 1.98 -5.29 19.18
CA THR A 184 0.62 -4.90 19.57
C THR A 184 0.49 -3.39 19.72
N TRP A 185 -0.58 -2.81 19.19
CA TRP A 185 -0.87 -1.38 19.33
C TRP A 185 -2.36 -1.12 19.30
N SER A 186 -2.77 0.06 19.76
CA SER A 186 -4.16 0.50 19.73
C SER A 186 -4.29 1.80 18.92
N ARG A 187 -5.43 1.97 18.26
CA ARG A 187 -5.83 3.24 17.65
C ARG A 187 -7.26 3.59 18.04
N GLY A 188 -7.57 4.88 18.03
CA GLY A 188 -8.87 5.40 18.42
C GLY A 188 -9.14 5.27 19.92
N SER A 189 -10.36 5.59 20.31
CA SER A 189 -10.82 5.56 21.71
C SER A 189 -12.33 5.31 21.75
N GLY A 190 -12.85 4.91 22.91
CA GLY A 190 -14.27 4.59 23.09
C GLY A 190 -14.80 3.60 22.06
N ALA A 191 -15.94 3.91 21.45
CA ALA A 191 -16.56 3.09 20.39
C ALA A 191 -15.68 2.96 19.12
N GLY A 192 -14.78 3.92 18.87
CA GLY A 192 -13.86 3.90 17.74
C GLY A 192 -12.56 3.15 17.98
N ARG A 193 -12.37 2.56 19.18
CA ARG A 193 -11.13 1.86 19.54
C ARG A 193 -10.94 0.58 18.72
N ARG A 194 -9.69 0.37 18.33
CA ARG A 194 -9.19 -0.80 17.60
C ARG A 194 -7.88 -1.26 18.21
N ASP A 195 -7.82 -2.55 18.56
CA ASP A 195 -6.64 -3.18 19.14
C ASP A 195 -6.05 -4.16 18.13
N TYR A 196 -4.84 -3.85 17.67
CA TYR A 196 -4.15 -4.59 16.62
C TYR A 196 -3.09 -5.52 17.21
N THR A 197 -2.91 -6.66 16.58
CA THR A 197 -1.83 -7.61 16.85
C THR A 197 -1.25 -8.12 15.53
N LEU A 198 0.01 -7.80 15.28
CA LEU A 198 0.80 -8.40 14.21
C LEU A 198 1.63 -9.55 14.82
N THR A 199 1.46 -10.75 14.30
CA THR A 199 2.26 -11.92 14.66
C THR A 199 3.15 -12.31 13.48
N MET A 200 4.43 -12.51 13.74
CA MET A 200 5.43 -13.01 12.81
C MET A 200 5.91 -14.36 13.33
N ASP A 201 5.52 -15.45 12.67
CA ASP A 201 5.90 -16.80 13.06
C ASP A 201 7.00 -17.36 12.15
N PHE A 202 8.19 -17.56 12.70
CA PHE A 202 9.38 -17.93 11.94
C PHE A 202 9.61 -19.45 11.96
N PRO A 203 10.20 -20.03 10.89
CA PRO A 203 10.58 -21.44 10.89
C PRO A 203 11.75 -21.76 11.84
N TYR A 204 12.38 -20.74 12.44
CA TYR A 204 13.60 -20.82 13.24
C TYR A 204 13.56 -19.90 14.47
N GLY A 205 14.53 -20.07 15.37
CA GLY A 205 14.67 -19.21 16.55
C GLY A 205 15.05 -17.77 16.20
N VAL A 206 14.35 -16.80 16.79
CA VAL A 206 14.52 -15.35 16.58
C VAL A 206 15.43 -14.69 17.61
N THR A 207 15.85 -15.40 18.66
CA THR A 207 16.71 -14.86 19.73
C THR A 207 18.19 -15.22 19.60
N THR A 208 18.55 -16.03 18.59
CA THR A 208 19.92 -16.47 18.33
C THR A 208 20.47 -15.87 17.05
N ASN A 209 21.78 -15.63 17.00
CA ASN A 209 22.46 -15.19 15.79
C ASN A 209 22.25 -16.17 14.64
N ARG A 210 22.06 -15.64 13.43
CA ARG A 210 22.06 -16.42 12.20
C ARG A 210 23.30 -16.14 11.37
N ALA A 211 23.76 -17.18 10.67
CA ALA A 211 24.80 -17.05 9.65
C ALA A 211 24.26 -16.37 8.37
N THR A 212 22.98 -16.59 8.05
CA THR A 212 22.31 -15.95 6.91
C THR A 212 21.37 -14.84 7.39
N PRO A 213 21.40 -13.65 6.77
CA PRO A 213 20.46 -12.59 7.07
C PRO A 213 19.00 -13.08 6.97
N PRO A 214 18.10 -12.65 7.86
CA PRO A 214 16.68 -12.94 7.73
C PRO A 214 16.13 -12.41 6.41
N LEU A 215 15.18 -13.13 5.83
CA LEU A 215 14.40 -12.68 4.68
C LEU A 215 13.06 -12.13 5.15
N LEU A 216 12.52 -11.15 4.42
CA LEU A 216 11.19 -10.61 4.73
C LEU A 216 10.09 -11.68 4.56
N SER A 217 10.30 -12.68 3.70
CA SER A 217 9.38 -13.81 3.49
C SER A 217 9.65 -15.02 4.40
N ASP A 218 10.57 -14.91 5.37
CA ASP A 218 10.80 -16.00 6.32
C ASP A 218 9.60 -16.28 7.24
N PRO A 219 8.98 -15.26 7.89
CA PRO A 219 7.86 -15.53 8.79
C PRO A 219 6.53 -15.64 8.04
N THR A 220 5.60 -16.37 8.64
CA THR A 220 4.17 -16.24 8.33
C THR A 220 3.61 -15.04 9.11
N TYR A 221 2.96 -14.11 8.42
CA TYR A 221 2.39 -12.92 9.03
C TYR A 221 0.89 -13.07 9.24
N ALA A 222 0.43 -12.80 10.46
CA ALA A 222 -0.99 -12.67 10.77
C ALA A 222 -1.26 -11.31 11.40
N LEU A 223 -2.17 -10.53 10.82
CA LEU A 223 -2.66 -9.28 11.37
C LEU A 223 -4.09 -9.49 11.90
N VAL A 224 -4.27 -9.25 13.19
CA VAL A 224 -5.55 -9.33 13.88
C VAL A 224 -5.94 -7.93 14.35
N CYS A 225 -7.24 -7.63 14.28
CA CYS A 225 -7.82 -6.44 14.89
C CYS A 225 -9.05 -6.82 15.69
N VAL A 226 -9.13 -6.32 16.93
CA VAL A 226 -10.32 -6.37 17.77
C VAL A 226 -10.92 -4.97 17.84
N TYR A 227 -12.21 -4.86 17.54
CA TYR A 227 -12.94 -3.60 17.49
C TYR A 227 -13.80 -3.43 18.75
N ALA A 228 -13.84 -2.22 19.29
CA ALA A 228 -14.77 -1.89 20.37
C ALA A 228 -16.24 -1.85 19.88
N THR A 229 -16.46 -1.51 18.61
CA THR A 229 -17.78 -1.56 17.95
C THR A 229 -17.78 -2.66 16.89
N ASN A 230 -18.80 -3.50 16.91
CA ASN A 230 -18.97 -4.56 15.91
C ASN A 230 -18.91 -4.00 14.49
N GLN A 231 -18.11 -4.65 13.66
CA GLN A 231 -17.98 -4.39 12.23
C GLN A 231 -18.90 -5.33 11.45
N PRO A 232 -19.39 -4.90 10.28
CA PRO A 232 -20.22 -5.75 9.44
C PRO A 232 -19.42 -6.92 8.83
N LEU A 233 -20.05 -8.07 8.72
CA LEU A 233 -19.50 -9.25 8.07
C LEU A 233 -20.37 -9.56 6.85
N LEU A 234 -19.76 -9.63 5.67
CA LEU A 234 -20.49 -10.02 4.46
C LEU A 234 -20.80 -11.51 4.56
N ASN A 235 -22.08 -11.82 4.70
CA ASN A 235 -22.62 -13.17 4.69
C ASN A 235 -23.88 -13.21 3.81
N TRP A 236 -24.57 -14.34 3.79
CA TRP A 236 -25.78 -14.53 2.98
C TRP A 236 -27.06 -14.00 3.64
N THR A 237 -26.98 -13.33 4.79
CA THR A 237 -28.15 -12.80 5.52
C THR A 237 -28.36 -11.32 5.26
N ASN A 238 -29.59 -10.83 5.45
CA ASN A 238 -29.92 -9.40 5.41
C ASN A 238 -30.79 -9.04 6.64
N PRO A 239 -30.34 -8.16 7.56
CA PRO A 239 -29.08 -7.42 7.51
C PRO A 239 -27.85 -8.32 7.62
N LEU A 240 -26.69 -7.78 7.23
CA LEU A 240 -25.41 -8.48 7.31
C LEU A 240 -25.09 -8.88 8.76
N ALA A 241 -24.41 -10.01 8.94
CA ALA A 241 -23.86 -10.37 10.25
C ALA A 241 -22.87 -9.32 10.75
N SER A 242 -22.44 -9.46 12.01
CA SER A 242 -21.44 -8.58 12.60
C SER A 242 -20.34 -9.37 13.31
N THR A 243 -19.15 -8.80 13.37
CA THR A 243 -17.96 -9.34 14.06
C THR A 243 -17.26 -8.22 14.81
N ASN A 244 -16.70 -8.50 15.98
CA ASN A 244 -15.79 -7.58 16.66
C ASN A 244 -14.32 -7.93 16.41
N ARG A 245 -14.03 -8.92 15.55
CA ARG A 245 -12.68 -9.41 15.30
C ARG A 245 -12.46 -9.73 13.83
N ASP A 246 -11.39 -9.20 13.29
CA ASP A 246 -10.87 -9.54 11.96
C ASP A 246 -9.48 -10.17 12.08
N ALA A 247 -9.16 -11.06 11.16
CA ALA A 247 -7.84 -11.67 11.02
C ALA A 247 -7.51 -11.85 9.53
N ILE A 248 -6.30 -11.45 9.13
CA ILE A 248 -5.82 -11.56 7.74
C ILE A 248 -4.36 -12.03 7.70
N GLY A 249 -3.96 -12.63 6.58
CA GLY A 249 -2.56 -12.88 6.23
C GLY A 249 -1.92 -11.65 5.59
N LEU A 250 -0.61 -11.49 5.78
CA LEU A 250 0.22 -10.57 4.99
C LEU A 250 1.32 -11.38 4.27
N VAL A 251 1.65 -10.97 3.05
CA VAL A 251 2.60 -11.70 2.20
C VAL A 251 3.52 -10.76 1.46
N GLN A 252 4.76 -11.22 1.21
CA GLN A 252 5.64 -10.62 0.21
C GLN A 252 5.33 -11.27 -1.13
N LEU A 253 4.92 -10.48 -2.13
CA LEU A 253 4.68 -11.03 -3.48
C LEU A 253 5.97 -11.52 -4.12
N ALA A 254 5.85 -12.55 -4.95
CA ALA A 254 6.94 -12.97 -5.82
C ALA A 254 7.19 -11.91 -6.91
N PRO A 255 8.45 -11.66 -7.29
CA PRO A 255 8.78 -10.88 -8.48
C PRO A 255 8.08 -11.47 -9.73
N GLY A 256 7.70 -10.59 -10.65
CA GLY A 256 6.87 -10.97 -11.80
C GLY A 256 7.54 -11.91 -12.82
N ASP A 257 8.86 -12.04 -12.78
CA ASP A 257 9.67 -12.93 -13.60
C ASP A 257 9.76 -14.37 -13.04
N GLU A 258 9.51 -14.57 -11.75
CA GLU A 258 9.65 -15.87 -11.08
C GLU A 258 8.31 -16.54 -10.73
N GLY A 259 7.20 -15.81 -10.80
CA GLY A 259 5.86 -16.33 -10.53
C GLY A 259 5.01 -16.39 -11.80
N SER A 260 4.32 -17.49 -12.05
CA SER A 260 3.31 -17.57 -13.11
C SER A 260 2.26 -16.47 -12.95
N LEU A 261 2.46 -15.36 -13.67
CA LEU A 261 1.55 -14.23 -13.68
C LEU A 261 0.41 -14.51 -14.66
N HIS A 262 -0.81 -14.25 -14.23
CA HIS A 262 -2.00 -14.45 -15.04
C HIS A 262 -2.75 -13.12 -15.15
N ASP A 263 -2.99 -12.65 -16.37
CA ASP A 263 -3.73 -11.41 -16.63
C ASP A 263 -5.23 -11.70 -16.72
N HIS A 264 -6.01 -10.93 -15.97
CA HIS A 264 -7.47 -11.01 -15.94
C HIS A 264 -8.04 -9.70 -16.44
N ARG A 265 -8.97 -9.79 -17.39
CA ARG A 265 -9.76 -8.65 -17.86
C ARG A 265 -11.17 -9.12 -18.22
N TYR A 266 -12.15 -8.67 -17.47
CA TYR A 266 -13.55 -9.04 -17.72
C TYR A 266 -14.50 -7.95 -17.21
N THR A 267 -15.75 -8.06 -17.66
CA THR A 267 -16.86 -7.21 -17.22
C THR A 267 -17.85 -8.07 -16.45
N VAL A 268 -18.32 -7.58 -15.31
CA VAL A 268 -19.48 -8.12 -14.58
C VAL A 268 -20.66 -7.21 -14.90
N SER A 269 -21.76 -7.77 -15.41
CA SER A 269 -22.94 -6.98 -15.80
C SER A 269 -24.22 -7.53 -15.18
N GLN A 270 -25.02 -6.67 -14.57
CA GLN A 270 -26.30 -7.05 -13.99
C GLN A 270 -27.25 -5.85 -13.97
N LYS A 271 -28.51 -6.06 -14.40
CA LYS A 271 -29.60 -5.06 -14.41
C LYS A 271 -29.23 -3.67 -14.96
N GLY A 272 -28.40 -3.63 -16.01
CA GLY A 272 -28.00 -2.38 -16.67
C GLY A 272 -26.80 -1.67 -16.03
N VAL A 273 -26.25 -2.21 -14.93
CA VAL A 273 -24.95 -1.82 -14.37
C VAL A 273 -23.87 -2.75 -14.92
N SER A 274 -22.70 -2.19 -15.21
CA SER A 274 -21.51 -2.94 -15.63
C SER A 274 -20.26 -2.47 -14.88
N ILE A 275 -19.39 -3.42 -14.55
CA ILE A 275 -18.15 -3.21 -13.82
C ILE A 275 -17.01 -3.85 -14.60
N ASP A 276 -16.13 -3.01 -15.16
CA ASP A 276 -14.91 -3.48 -15.80
C ASP A 276 -13.82 -3.69 -14.76
N LEU A 277 -13.20 -4.86 -14.79
CA LEU A 277 -12.14 -5.26 -13.87
C LEU A 277 -10.91 -5.70 -14.67
N ALA A 278 -9.73 -5.26 -14.20
CA ALA A 278 -8.45 -5.65 -14.76
C ALA A 278 -7.39 -5.74 -13.66
N PHE A 279 -6.79 -6.91 -13.53
CA PHE A 279 -5.76 -7.19 -12.55
C PHE A 279 -4.92 -8.37 -13.00
N ARG A 280 -3.89 -8.67 -12.23
CA ARG A 280 -3.01 -9.79 -12.43
C ARG A 280 -2.91 -10.60 -11.15
N GLU A 281 -2.94 -11.91 -11.31
CA GLU A 281 -2.72 -12.86 -10.23
C GLU A 281 -1.31 -13.45 -10.27
N GLY A 282 -0.81 -13.89 -9.13
CA GLY A 282 0.50 -14.52 -9.05
C GLY A 282 0.77 -15.18 -7.70
N ASN A 283 2.04 -15.47 -7.46
CA ASN A 283 2.54 -16.12 -6.26
C ASN A 283 3.05 -15.11 -5.22
N PHE A 284 3.19 -15.60 -3.98
CA PHE A 284 3.97 -14.96 -2.94
C PHE A 284 5.22 -15.77 -2.60
N LEU A 285 6.18 -15.11 -1.97
CA LEU A 285 7.41 -15.72 -1.50
C LEU A 285 7.21 -16.36 -0.12
N ARG A 286 7.85 -17.50 0.06
CA ARG A 286 8.09 -18.12 1.36
C ARG A 286 9.56 -18.50 1.44
N GLN A 287 10.25 -17.96 2.44
CA GLN A 287 11.69 -18.17 2.64
C GLN A 287 12.50 -17.91 1.35
N GLY A 288 12.20 -16.80 0.67
CA GLY A 288 12.88 -16.35 -0.55
C GLY A 288 12.46 -17.05 -1.84
N ASN A 289 11.55 -18.03 -1.81
CA ASN A 289 11.16 -18.80 -2.99
C ASN A 289 9.66 -18.64 -3.27
N PRO A 290 9.22 -18.59 -4.54
CA PRO A 290 7.81 -18.72 -4.87
C PRO A 290 7.21 -20.02 -4.29
N MET A 291 5.99 -19.94 -3.81
CA MET A 291 5.28 -21.12 -3.32
C MET A 291 5.09 -22.16 -4.43
N PHE A 292 5.67 -23.35 -4.26
CA PHE A 292 5.62 -24.43 -5.24
C PHE A 292 4.21 -25.03 -5.43
N ILE A 293 3.41 -25.09 -4.36
CA ILE A 293 2.02 -25.58 -4.41
C ILE A 293 1.09 -24.48 -3.92
N LEU A 294 0.78 -23.55 -4.81
CA LEU A 294 -0.31 -22.61 -4.62
C LEU A 294 -1.44 -22.96 -5.58
N LYS A 295 -2.54 -23.47 -5.03
CA LYS A 295 -3.70 -23.91 -5.81
C LYS A 295 -4.60 -22.77 -6.27
N THR A 296 -4.61 -21.68 -5.51
CA THR A 296 -5.36 -20.47 -5.80
C THR A 296 -4.38 -19.30 -5.77
N MET A 297 -4.13 -18.71 -6.93
CA MET A 297 -3.25 -17.55 -7.06
C MET A 297 -3.84 -16.35 -6.33
N ILE A 298 -2.98 -15.44 -5.88
CA ILE A 298 -3.40 -14.25 -5.13
C ILE A 298 -3.29 -13.00 -6.02
N LEU A 299 -3.98 -11.92 -5.66
CA LEU A 299 -3.78 -10.64 -6.33
C LEU A 299 -2.30 -10.22 -6.27
N HIS A 300 -1.69 -10.05 -7.43
CA HIS A 300 -0.37 -9.45 -7.58
C HIS A 300 -0.49 -7.92 -7.69
N GLU A 301 -1.26 -7.46 -8.69
CA GLU A 301 -1.47 -6.03 -8.93
C GLU A 301 -2.80 -5.75 -9.64
N TRP A 302 -3.32 -4.53 -9.48
CA TRP A 302 -4.39 -4.02 -10.34
C TRP A 302 -3.76 -3.39 -11.58
N THR A 303 -4.15 -3.84 -12.77
CA THR A 303 -3.51 -3.43 -14.03
C THR A 303 -4.26 -2.29 -14.74
N ALA A 304 -5.50 -2.00 -14.33
CA ALA A 304 -6.23 -0.80 -14.73
C ALA A 304 -7.21 -0.36 -13.63
N PRO A 305 -7.74 0.88 -13.70
CA PRO A 305 -8.87 1.29 -12.85
C PRO A 305 -10.09 0.40 -13.07
N SER A 306 -10.83 0.10 -12.00
CA SER A 306 -12.16 -0.47 -12.14
C SER A 306 -13.12 0.61 -12.63
N VAL A 307 -13.93 0.31 -13.64
CA VAL A 307 -14.87 1.29 -14.23
C VAL A 307 -16.29 0.81 -13.98
N LEU A 308 -17.07 1.64 -13.28
CA LEU A 308 -18.50 1.43 -13.09
C LEU A 308 -19.27 2.26 -14.11
N SER A 309 -20.22 1.63 -14.79
CA SER A 309 -21.10 2.29 -15.75
C SER A 309 -22.53 1.79 -15.66
N GLY A 310 -23.48 2.64 -16.05
CA GLY A 310 -24.91 2.32 -16.07
C GLY A 310 -25.71 2.94 -14.93
N SER A 311 -27.03 2.97 -15.11
CA SER A 311 -28.01 3.54 -14.16
C SER A 311 -28.19 2.61 -12.95
N PRO A 312 -28.47 3.13 -11.73
CA PRO A 312 -28.82 4.51 -11.37
C PRO A 312 -27.65 5.42 -11.00
N LEU A 313 -26.44 4.89 -10.90
CA LEU A 313 -25.27 5.68 -10.50
C LEU A 313 -24.66 6.43 -11.69
N PRO A 314 -24.03 7.60 -11.46
CA PRO A 314 -23.18 8.19 -12.49
C PRO A 314 -21.99 7.25 -12.77
N ASN A 315 -21.48 7.26 -14.00
CA ASN A 315 -20.25 6.52 -14.31
C ASN A 315 -19.09 7.06 -13.46
N PHE A 316 -18.28 6.16 -12.93
CA PHE A 316 -17.05 6.52 -12.21
C PHE A 316 -16.00 5.42 -12.35
N ARG A 317 -14.79 5.71 -11.89
CA ARG A 317 -13.71 4.73 -11.84
C ARG A 317 -13.00 4.79 -10.50
N THR A 318 -12.37 3.68 -10.11
CA THR A 318 -11.53 3.58 -8.92
C THR A 318 -10.19 2.94 -9.28
N ASP A 319 -9.10 3.59 -8.90
CA ASP A 319 -7.73 3.20 -9.16
C ASP A 319 -6.87 3.06 -7.88
N SER A 320 -7.38 3.43 -6.71
CA SER A 320 -6.68 3.20 -5.45
C SER A 320 -6.55 1.71 -5.12
N TYR A 321 -5.41 1.31 -4.55
CA TYR A 321 -5.21 -0.04 -4.00
C TYR A 321 -6.22 -0.33 -2.87
N PHE A 322 -6.49 0.67 -2.03
CA PHE A 322 -7.37 0.52 -0.87
C PHE A 322 -8.86 0.52 -1.24
N SER A 323 -9.25 1.08 -2.38
CA SER A 323 -10.65 1.12 -2.81
C SER A 323 -11.17 -0.18 -3.42
N ARG A 324 -10.30 -1.17 -3.68
CA ARG A 324 -10.66 -2.42 -4.36
C ARG A 324 -10.09 -3.61 -3.61
N THR A 325 -10.82 -4.69 -3.40
CA THR A 325 -10.33 -5.89 -2.70
C THR A 325 -10.76 -7.16 -3.40
N LEU A 326 -9.79 -7.98 -3.82
CA LEU A 326 -10.03 -9.26 -4.47
C LEU A 326 -10.16 -10.39 -3.42
N LYS A 327 -11.10 -11.28 -3.66
CA LYS A 327 -11.19 -12.61 -3.06
C LYS A 327 -11.43 -13.61 -4.17
N PRO A 328 -10.40 -14.31 -4.65
CA PRO A 328 -10.61 -15.46 -5.51
C PRO A 328 -11.32 -16.57 -4.74
N GLY A 329 -12.09 -17.37 -5.45
CA GLY A 329 -12.59 -18.66 -5.01
C GLY A 329 -11.57 -19.76 -5.24
N HIS A 330 -11.93 -20.98 -4.87
CA HIS A 330 -11.08 -22.16 -5.04
C HIS A 330 -10.58 -22.29 -6.49
N HIS A 331 -9.27 -22.40 -6.68
CA HIS A 331 -8.63 -22.48 -8.00
C HIS A 331 -8.90 -21.31 -8.95
N ASN A 332 -9.22 -20.13 -8.41
CA ASN A 332 -9.58 -18.93 -9.20
C ASN A 332 -10.76 -19.19 -10.15
N PHE A 333 -11.60 -20.21 -9.88
CA PHE A 333 -12.78 -20.53 -10.68
C PHE A 333 -13.92 -19.52 -10.55
N THR A 334 -13.89 -18.76 -9.46
CA THR A 334 -14.76 -17.62 -9.23
C THR A 334 -13.94 -16.51 -8.63
N GLU A 335 -14.42 -15.30 -8.76
CA GLU A 335 -13.78 -14.15 -8.16
C GLU A 335 -14.82 -13.20 -7.60
N VAL A 336 -14.44 -12.58 -6.49
CA VAL A 336 -15.19 -11.51 -5.87
C VAL A 336 -14.30 -10.29 -5.77
N VAL A 337 -14.78 -9.15 -6.28
CA VAL A 337 -14.18 -7.84 -6.04
C VAL A 337 -15.13 -7.00 -5.19
N LEU A 338 -14.65 -6.55 -4.03
CA LEU A 338 -15.30 -5.53 -3.23
C LEU A 338 -14.71 -4.16 -3.55
N ILE A 339 -15.53 -3.19 -3.92
CA ILE A 339 -15.14 -1.82 -4.21
C ILE A 339 -15.74 -0.91 -3.13
N GLU A 340 -14.92 -0.10 -2.45
CA GLU A 340 -15.35 1.03 -1.60
C GLU A 340 -14.96 2.33 -2.32
N PRO A 341 -15.83 2.90 -3.18
CA PRO A 341 -15.44 3.99 -4.06
C PRO A 341 -14.95 5.23 -3.30
N ALA A 342 -15.47 5.46 -2.09
CA ALA A 342 -15.13 6.61 -1.27
C ALA A 342 -13.65 6.66 -0.84
N LEU A 343 -12.95 5.51 -0.84
CA LEU A 343 -11.51 5.39 -0.59
C LEU A 343 -10.66 5.77 -1.81
N ASP A 344 -11.29 6.00 -2.97
CA ASP A 344 -10.59 6.54 -4.11
C ASP A 344 -10.48 8.06 -3.99
N PRO A 345 -9.25 8.61 -3.97
CA PRO A 345 -9.06 10.06 -3.97
C PRO A 345 -9.71 10.75 -5.18
N ALA A 346 -9.64 10.13 -6.36
CA ALA A 346 -10.04 10.74 -7.61
C ALA A 346 -11.54 10.61 -7.87
N LEU A 347 -12.30 10.02 -6.93
CA LEU A 347 -13.76 9.96 -7.02
C LEU A 347 -14.34 11.37 -7.05
N SER A 348 -15.15 11.65 -8.08
CA SER A 348 -15.79 12.96 -8.23
C SER A 348 -16.76 13.26 -7.08
N GLU A 349 -16.93 14.55 -6.74
CA GLU A 349 -17.94 14.98 -5.76
C GLU A 349 -19.36 14.58 -6.18
N ALA A 350 -19.66 14.61 -7.48
CA ALA A 350 -20.95 14.19 -8.01
C ALA A 350 -21.19 12.68 -7.78
N SER A 351 -20.18 11.84 -8.06
CA SER A 351 -20.25 10.39 -7.79
C SER A 351 -20.35 10.12 -6.29
N ARG A 352 -19.59 10.84 -5.46
CA ARG A 352 -19.65 10.72 -3.99
C ARG A 352 -21.04 11.09 -3.46
N ALA A 353 -21.62 12.18 -3.94
CA ALA A 353 -22.97 12.61 -3.57
C ALA A 353 -24.04 11.61 -4.03
N ALA A 354 -23.93 11.07 -5.24
CA ALA A 354 -24.86 10.06 -5.75
C ALA A 354 -24.81 8.76 -4.93
N LEU A 355 -23.59 8.26 -4.61
CA LEU A 355 -23.42 7.09 -3.75
C LEU A 355 -24.00 7.31 -2.35
N LEU A 356 -23.76 8.48 -1.74
CA LEU A 356 -24.31 8.82 -0.44
C LEU A 356 -25.84 8.91 -0.48
N ALA A 357 -26.40 9.59 -1.49
CA ALA A 357 -27.85 9.72 -1.67
C ALA A 357 -28.54 8.37 -1.90
N ALA A 358 -27.87 7.44 -2.58
CA ALA A 358 -28.34 6.07 -2.78
C ALA A 358 -28.08 5.15 -1.58
N ASN A 359 -27.44 5.64 -0.52
CA ASN A 359 -26.98 4.85 0.62
C ASN A 359 -26.14 3.64 0.14
N ILE A 360 -25.07 3.91 -0.60
CA ILE A 360 -24.13 2.91 -1.12
C ILE A 360 -22.73 3.21 -0.60
N ARG A 361 -22.18 2.24 0.12
CA ARG A 361 -20.81 2.26 0.64
C ARG A 361 -19.91 1.33 -0.14
N PHE A 362 -20.35 0.08 -0.33
CA PHE A 362 -19.60 -0.92 -1.09
C PHE A 362 -20.36 -1.41 -2.31
N ILE A 363 -19.60 -1.84 -3.30
CA ILE A 363 -20.08 -2.54 -4.47
C ILE A 363 -19.39 -3.90 -4.51
N TYR A 364 -20.18 -4.96 -4.46
CA TYR A 364 -19.74 -6.33 -4.58
C TYR A 364 -19.93 -6.75 -6.03
N ALA A 365 -18.88 -7.30 -6.65
CA ALA A 365 -18.92 -7.87 -8.00
C ALA A 365 -18.45 -9.32 -7.92
N PHE A 366 -19.28 -10.26 -8.34
CA PHE A 366 -18.96 -11.68 -8.44
C PHE A 366 -18.91 -12.11 -9.89
N LYS A 367 -17.88 -12.87 -10.24
CA LYS A 367 -17.68 -13.45 -11.55
C LYS A 367 -17.47 -14.96 -11.43
N ASP A 368 -18.22 -15.74 -12.22
CA ASP A 368 -17.91 -17.14 -12.49
C ASP A 368 -17.01 -17.21 -13.72
N LEU A 369 -15.82 -17.80 -13.57
CA LEU A 369 -14.79 -17.83 -14.61
C LEU A 369 -14.69 -19.18 -15.32
N ALA A 370 -15.16 -20.27 -14.72
CA ALA A 370 -14.81 -21.59 -15.22
C ALA A 370 -15.73 -22.74 -14.81
N ILE A 371 -16.72 -22.53 -13.94
CA ILE A 371 -17.47 -23.64 -13.33
C ILE A 371 -18.97 -23.58 -13.63
N GLY A 372 -19.49 -22.44 -14.08
CA GLY A 372 -20.89 -22.30 -14.50
C GLY A 372 -21.90 -22.60 -13.38
N ILE A 373 -21.49 -22.43 -12.12
CA ILE A 373 -22.30 -22.73 -10.94
C ILE A 373 -23.21 -21.56 -10.56
N SER A 374 -22.89 -20.34 -10.98
CA SER A 374 -23.66 -19.15 -10.61
C SER A 374 -23.53 -18.05 -11.67
N PRO A 375 -24.61 -17.30 -11.95
CA PRO A 375 -24.51 -16.14 -12.82
C PRO A 375 -23.65 -15.05 -12.17
N ASP A 376 -23.07 -14.19 -13.02
CA ASP A 376 -22.50 -12.91 -12.60
C ASP A 376 -23.47 -12.16 -11.67
N ASP A 377 -22.93 -11.55 -10.62
CA ASP A 377 -23.75 -10.88 -9.60
C ASP A 377 -23.11 -9.57 -9.16
N ILE A 378 -23.92 -8.53 -9.07
CA ILE A 378 -23.54 -7.23 -8.52
C ILE A 378 -24.45 -6.95 -7.32
N ARG A 379 -23.87 -6.48 -6.22
CA ARG A 379 -24.67 -6.03 -5.07
C ARG A 379 -24.17 -4.70 -4.58
N PHE A 380 -25.10 -3.80 -4.28
CA PHE A 380 -24.80 -2.57 -3.55
C PHE A 380 -25.01 -2.81 -2.07
N ILE A 381 -24.05 -2.39 -1.25
CA ILE A 381 -24.09 -2.53 0.21
C ILE A 381 -24.08 -1.14 0.82
N GLY A 382 -25.10 -0.81 1.61
CA GLY A 382 -25.24 0.52 2.18
C GLY A 382 -24.48 0.79 3.46
N PHE A 383 -24.47 2.06 3.87
CA PHE A 383 -23.97 2.48 5.18
C PHE A 383 -24.82 1.91 6.33
N ASP A 384 -26.07 1.56 6.04
CA ASP A 384 -26.98 0.85 6.94
C ASP A 384 -26.77 -0.67 6.98
N MET A 385 -25.74 -1.17 6.30
CA MET A 385 -25.38 -2.59 6.24
C MET A 385 -26.45 -3.50 5.64
N THR A 386 -27.25 -2.97 4.73
CA THR A 386 -28.22 -3.77 3.95
C THR A 386 -27.74 -3.92 2.51
N THR A 387 -28.00 -5.09 1.93
CA THR A 387 -27.71 -5.40 0.53
C THR A 387 -28.88 -4.98 -0.35
N ARG A 388 -28.57 -4.42 -1.52
CA ARG A 388 -29.53 -3.93 -2.52
C ARG A 388 -29.11 -4.42 -3.91
N PRO A 389 -30.08 -4.64 -4.82
CA PRO A 389 -29.75 -4.88 -6.21
C PRO A 389 -29.08 -3.66 -6.85
N PRO A 390 -28.33 -3.87 -7.94
CA PRO A 390 -27.75 -2.79 -8.73
C PRO A 390 -28.82 -1.95 -9.43
#